data_AF-A0A3L7RYC2-F1
#
_entry.id   AF-A0A3L7RYC2-F1
#
_cell.length_a   1.000
_cell.length_b   1.000
_cell.length_c   1.000
_cell.angle_alpha   90.00
_cell.angle_beta   90.00
_cell.angle_gamma   90.00
#
_symmetry.space_group_name_H-M   'P 1'
#
loop_
_entity.id
_entity.type
_entity.pdbx_description
1 polymer ?
#
loop_
_entity_poly.entity_id
_entity_poly.type
_entity_poly.pdbx_seq_one_letter_code
_entity_poly.pdbx_strand_id
1 'polypeptide(L)'
;MTRIEKLEERLEPFRAELLNHRIYGAMDRLEALQQFMEHHVFAVWDFMALLKVLQRRICCVEVPWLPPVDAQACRFINEIVLAEESDGDNQVGFASHFDIYHRSMKQCGANTAAIDSLIGELRQGVPLRTALELPIIPHAARLFVEHTFSVIESGNLCAIAAAFTYGREDLLPDVFQRIVDKLDAEADGQLADFKYYLQRHIGLDGDEHGPMARRLIQALCGSDESNWQAAEDSAVSSLIARRKFWDGIYDQRLKT
;
A
#
# COMPACT_ATOMS: atom_id res chain seq x y z
N MET A 1 -5.45 22.69 18.38
CA MET A 1 -5.31 21.53 17.50
C MET A 1 -6.59 21.32 16.69
N THR A 2 -6.44 21.17 15.38
CA THR A 2 -7.52 20.74 14.48
C THR A 2 -7.90 19.27 14.74
N ARG A 3 -9.04 18.79 14.23
CA ARG A 3 -9.43 17.36 14.38
C ARG A 3 -8.44 16.42 13.70
N ILE A 4 -7.88 16.83 12.56
CA ILE A 4 -6.86 16.05 11.85
C ILE A 4 -5.56 15.95 12.65
N GLU A 5 -5.12 17.04 13.29
CA GLU A 5 -3.93 17.02 14.16
C GLU A 5 -4.12 16.09 15.37
N LYS A 6 -5.33 16.02 15.94
CA LYS A 6 -5.64 15.09 17.04
C LYS A 6 -5.62 13.64 16.59
N LEU A 7 -6.12 13.37 15.38
CA LEU A 7 -6.04 12.04 14.79
C LEU A 7 -4.58 11.66 14.57
N GLU A 8 -3.79 12.53 13.93
CA GLU A 8 -2.37 12.28 13.68
C GLU A 8 -1.59 12.04 14.98
N GLU A 9 -1.80 12.85 16.02
CA GLU A 9 -1.19 12.66 17.36
C GLU A 9 -1.52 11.28 17.96
N ARG A 10 -2.76 10.79 17.77
CA ARG A 10 -3.17 9.45 18.23
C ARG A 10 -2.51 8.32 17.44
N LEU A 11 -2.15 8.56 16.18
CA LEU A 11 -1.49 7.56 15.32
C LEU A 11 0.01 7.48 15.58
N GLU A 12 0.64 8.53 16.14
CA GLU A 12 2.09 8.60 16.35
C GLU A 12 2.71 7.39 17.06
N PRO A 13 2.15 6.84 18.16
CA PRO A 13 2.74 5.67 18.80
C PRO A 13 2.81 4.45 17.86
N PHE A 14 1.77 4.24 17.05
CA PHE A 14 1.70 3.13 16.10
C PHE A 14 2.67 3.33 14.93
N ARG A 15 2.81 4.58 14.45
CA ARG A 15 3.82 4.94 13.45
C ARG A 15 5.22 4.68 13.97
N ALA A 16 5.53 5.13 15.19
CA ALA A 16 6.84 4.97 15.81
C ALA A 16 7.24 3.48 15.92
N GLU A 17 6.31 2.58 16.21
CA GLU A 17 6.57 1.13 16.21
C GLU A 17 6.96 0.60 14.83
N LEU A 18 6.31 1.07 13.77
CA LEU A 18 6.67 0.69 12.40
C LEU A 18 8.02 1.29 11.97
N LEU A 19 8.27 2.56 12.29
CA LEU A 19 9.53 3.24 11.96
C LEU A 19 10.74 2.57 12.60
N ASN A 20 10.57 2.04 13.81
CA ASN A 20 11.62 1.33 14.55
C ASN A 20 11.54 -0.20 14.38
N HIS A 21 10.79 -0.69 13.40
CA HIS A 21 10.55 -2.11 13.25
C HIS A 21 11.82 -2.88 12.88
N ARG A 22 12.01 -4.05 13.51
CA ARG A 22 13.17 -4.94 13.31
C ARG A 22 13.39 -5.46 11.89
N ILE A 23 12.38 -5.33 11.02
CA ILE A 23 12.46 -5.76 9.61
C ILE A 23 13.52 -4.98 8.82
N TYR A 24 13.76 -3.71 9.15
CA TYR A 24 14.74 -2.89 8.43
C TYR A 24 16.17 -3.43 8.60
N GLY A 25 16.55 -3.79 9.83
CA GLY A 25 17.84 -4.43 10.10
C GLY A 25 17.93 -5.87 9.58
N ALA A 26 16.79 -6.49 9.27
CA ALA A 26 16.74 -7.84 8.72
C ALA A 26 17.03 -7.89 7.21
N MET A 27 16.82 -6.80 6.48
CA MET A 27 17.12 -6.72 5.04
C MET A 27 18.60 -6.39 4.82
N ASP A 28 19.47 -7.30 5.25
CA ASP A 28 20.93 -7.12 5.29
C ASP A 28 21.67 -7.69 4.06
N ARG A 29 20.99 -8.47 3.23
CA ARG A 29 21.50 -9.12 2.00
C ARG A 29 20.37 -9.32 0.98
N LEU A 30 20.75 -9.60 -0.26
CA LEU A 30 19.80 -9.74 -1.38
C LEU A 30 18.70 -10.77 -1.10
N GLU A 31 19.02 -11.94 -0.54
CA GLU A 31 17.98 -12.95 -0.30
C GLU A 31 16.99 -12.56 0.79
N ALA A 32 17.42 -11.75 1.76
CA ALA A 32 16.51 -11.22 2.77
C ALA A 32 15.55 -10.17 2.17
N LEU A 33 16.03 -9.38 1.19
CA LEU A 33 15.19 -8.47 0.42
C LEU A 33 14.20 -9.24 -0.46
N GLN A 34 14.65 -10.28 -1.17
CA GLN A 34 13.78 -11.15 -1.97
C GLN A 34 12.62 -11.70 -1.11
N GLN A 35 12.92 -12.29 0.05
CA GLN A 35 11.91 -12.79 0.98
C GLN A 35 10.94 -11.70 1.44
N PHE A 36 11.42 -10.49 1.70
CA PHE A 36 10.55 -9.36 2.02
C PHE A 36 9.60 -9.06 0.85
N MET A 37 10.11 -9.00 -0.38
CA MET A 37 9.31 -8.70 -1.57
C MET A 37 8.24 -9.76 -1.86
N GLU A 38 8.57 -11.05 -1.67
CA GLU A 38 7.64 -12.19 -1.82
C GLU A 38 6.39 -12.07 -0.97
N HIS A 39 6.49 -11.38 0.17
CA HIS A 39 5.35 -11.08 1.04
C HIS A 39 4.76 -9.71 0.70
N HIS A 40 5.61 -8.70 0.60
CA HIS A 40 5.19 -7.30 0.48
C HIS A 40 4.40 -7.00 -0.79
N VAL A 41 4.61 -7.76 -1.87
CA VAL A 41 3.84 -7.63 -3.11
C VAL A 41 2.32 -7.71 -2.91
N PHE A 42 1.83 -8.43 -1.89
CA PHE A 42 0.41 -8.47 -1.56
C PHE A 42 -0.12 -7.14 -1.01
N ALA A 43 0.72 -6.39 -0.28
CA ALA A 43 0.39 -5.05 0.19
C ALA A 43 0.43 -4.01 -0.94
N VAL A 44 1.32 -4.19 -1.92
CA VAL A 44 1.35 -3.38 -3.15
C VAL A 44 0.07 -3.61 -3.95
N TRP A 45 -0.35 -4.86 -4.08
CA TRP A 45 -1.57 -5.22 -4.79
C TRP A 45 -2.85 -4.75 -4.07
N ASP A 46 -2.98 -4.99 -2.77
CA ASP A 46 -4.23 -4.70 -2.03
C ASP A 46 -4.49 -3.20 -1.85
N PHE A 47 -3.44 -2.38 -1.92
CA PHE A 47 -3.53 -0.93 -1.96
C PHE A 47 -4.43 -0.45 -3.11
N MET A 48 -4.31 -1.08 -4.28
CA MET A 48 -5.15 -0.79 -5.44
C MET A 48 -6.64 -1.03 -5.15
N ALA A 49 -6.99 -1.97 -4.28
CA ALA A 49 -8.39 -2.21 -3.93
C ALA A 49 -8.98 -1.02 -3.15
N LEU A 50 -8.24 -0.46 -2.20
CA LEU A 50 -8.65 0.76 -1.49
C LEU A 50 -8.79 1.95 -2.46
N LEU A 51 -7.77 2.16 -3.31
CA LEU A 51 -7.78 3.23 -4.31
C LEU A 51 -8.97 3.11 -5.26
N LYS A 52 -9.30 1.90 -5.72
CA LYS A 52 -10.44 1.66 -6.61
C LYS A 52 -11.78 1.93 -5.96
N VAL A 53 -11.93 1.59 -4.69
CA VAL A 53 -13.16 1.93 -3.96
C VAL A 53 -13.28 3.44 -3.82
N LEU A 54 -12.19 4.14 -3.46
CA LEU A 54 -12.19 5.60 -3.41
C LEU A 54 -12.51 6.23 -4.77
N GLN A 55 -11.89 5.77 -5.85
CA GLN A 55 -12.16 6.25 -7.20
C GLN A 55 -13.63 6.05 -7.58
N ARG A 56 -14.22 4.88 -7.31
CA ARG A 56 -15.63 4.61 -7.60
C ARG A 56 -16.61 5.45 -6.78
N ARG A 57 -16.22 5.86 -5.58
CA ARG A 57 -17.10 6.57 -4.62
C ARG A 57 -16.96 8.08 -4.70
N ILE A 58 -15.78 8.58 -5.08
CA ILE A 58 -15.44 10.01 -5.15
C ILE A 58 -15.48 10.50 -6.61
N CYS A 59 -14.98 9.69 -7.55
CA CYS A 59 -14.99 9.98 -8.97
C CYS A 59 -16.14 9.23 -9.66
N CYS A 60 -16.51 9.69 -10.86
CA CYS A 60 -17.45 8.95 -11.71
C CYS A 60 -16.66 8.05 -12.65
N VAL A 61 -16.90 6.74 -12.56
CA VAL A 61 -16.34 5.71 -13.48
C VAL A 61 -17.44 4.88 -14.15
N GLU A 62 -18.70 5.27 -13.98
CA GLU A 62 -19.89 4.59 -14.51
C GLU A 62 -20.49 5.39 -15.68
N VAL A 63 -21.35 4.74 -16.47
CA VAL A 63 -22.09 5.37 -17.58
C VAL A 63 -23.60 5.37 -17.29
N PRO A 64 -24.31 6.51 -17.41
CA PRO A 64 -23.83 7.81 -17.88
C PRO A 64 -22.93 8.53 -16.86
N TRP A 65 -21.98 9.32 -17.38
CA TRP A 65 -21.08 10.13 -16.56
C TRP A 65 -21.82 11.27 -15.86
N LEU A 66 -21.47 11.52 -14.60
CA LEU A 66 -21.93 12.65 -13.80
C LEU A 66 -20.74 13.45 -13.25
N PRO A 67 -20.86 14.78 -13.12
CA PRO A 67 -19.80 15.59 -12.52
C PRO A 67 -19.60 15.25 -11.04
N PRO A 68 -18.34 15.26 -10.53
CA PRO A 68 -18.05 14.96 -9.13
C PRO A 68 -18.61 16.04 -8.19
N VAL A 69 -19.02 15.63 -6.98
CA VAL A 69 -19.49 16.55 -5.92
C VAL A 69 -18.35 17.42 -5.39
N ASP A 70 -17.16 16.82 -5.21
CA ASP A 70 -15.93 17.51 -4.82
C ASP A 70 -14.87 17.34 -5.91
N ALA A 71 -14.66 18.40 -6.70
CA ALA A 71 -13.70 18.39 -7.79
C ALA A 71 -12.25 18.24 -7.32
N GLN A 72 -11.91 18.69 -6.10
CA GLN A 72 -10.55 18.59 -5.58
C GLN A 72 -10.25 17.18 -5.10
N ALA A 73 -11.20 16.55 -4.39
CA ALA A 73 -11.09 15.14 -4.03
C ALA A 73 -11.02 14.24 -5.27
N CYS A 74 -11.84 14.53 -6.30
CA CYS A 74 -11.80 13.81 -7.57
C CYS A 74 -10.46 13.97 -8.30
N ARG A 75 -9.90 15.19 -8.33
CA ARG A 75 -8.57 15.43 -8.90
C ARG A 75 -7.49 14.63 -8.16
N PHE A 76 -7.45 14.72 -6.83
CA PHE A 76 -6.51 14.00 -5.98
C PHE A 76 -6.52 12.50 -6.26
N ILE A 77 -7.69 11.86 -6.21
CA ILE A 77 -7.81 10.43 -6.43
C ILE A 77 -7.41 10.04 -7.86
N ASN A 78 -7.78 10.82 -8.87
CA ASN A 78 -7.40 10.52 -10.25
C ASN A 78 -5.90 10.73 -10.52
N GLU A 79 -5.23 11.66 -9.84
CA GLU A 79 -3.76 11.80 -9.92
C GLU A 79 -3.06 10.58 -9.34
N ILE A 80 -3.51 10.09 -8.19
CA ILE A 80 -2.98 8.86 -7.62
C ILE A 80 -3.26 7.67 -8.54
N VAL A 81 -4.47 7.57 -9.12
CA VAL A 81 -4.77 6.51 -10.09
C VAL A 81 -3.84 6.55 -11.30
N LEU A 82 -3.57 7.75 -11.84
CA LEU A 82 -2.64 7.91 -12.96
C LEU A 82 -1.25 7.37 -12.60
N ALA A 83 -0.74 7.76 -11.43
CA ALA A 83 0.56 7.33 -10.94
C ALA A 83 0.61 5.82 -10.60
N GLU A 84 -0.42 5.27 -10.00
CA GLU A 84 -0.37 3.89 -9.51
C GLU A 84 -0.71 2.84 -10.60
N GLU A 85 -1.56 3.19 -11.56
CA GLU A 85 -2.00 2.26 -12.61
C GLU A 85 -1.25 2.38 -13.94
N SER A 86 -0.65 3.53 -14.20
CA SER A 86 -0.17 3.88 -15.52
C SER A 86 0.96 4.89 -15.48
N ASP A 87 1.89 4.74 -14.54
CA ASP A 87 3.08 5.59 -14.47
C ASP A 87 4.01 5.35 -15.66
N GLY A 88 4.99 6.23 -15.83
CA GLY A 88 6.19 5.89 -16.59
C GLY A 88 6.89 4.67 -15.99
N ASP A 89 7.50 3.83 -16.83
CA ASP A 89 8.07 2.55 -16.39
C ASP A 89 9.61 2.52 -16.38
N ASN A 90 10.27 3.68 -16.38
CA ASN A 90 11.71 3.90 -16.62
C ASN A 90 12.21 3.47 -18.00
N GLN A 91 11.32 3.11 -18.92
CA GLN A 91 11.63 2.78 -20.31
C GLN A 91 10.95 3.80 -21.23
N VAL A 92 10.35 3.34 -22.34
CA VAL A 92 9.57 4.16 -23.28
C VAL A 92 8.06 3.91 -23.09
N GLY A 93 7.67 3.21 -22.02
CA GLY A 93 6.33 2.68 -21.82
C GLY A 93 5.61 3.24 -20.58
N PHE A 94 4.48 2.60 -20.27
CA PHE A 94 3.70 2.85 -19.08
C PHE A 94 3.44 1.52 -18.36
N ALA A 95 3.41 1.56 -17.03
CA ALA A 95 3.17 0.39 -16.20
C ALA A 95 2.48 0.79 -14.90
N SER A 96 1.73 -0.13 -14.30
CA SER A 96 1.30 0.06 -12.92
C SER A 96 2.48 -0.07 -11.97
N HIS A 97 2.39 0.57 -10.81
CA HIS A 97 3.36 0.37 -9.72
C HIS A 97 3.46 -1.10 -9.30
N PHE A 98 2.35 -1.85 -9.38
CA PHE A 98 2.37 -3.31 -9.19
C PHE A 98 3.22 -4.02 -10.25
N ASP A 99 3.08 -3.67 -11.53
CA ASP A 99 3.88 -4.27 -12.61
C ASP A 99 5.37 -3.95 -12.46
N ILE A 100 5.71 -2.71 -12.08
CA ILE A 100 7.10 -2.30 -11.80
C ILE A 100 7.66 -3.11 -10.62
N TYR A 101 6.90 -3.23 -9.53
CA TYR A 101 7.30 -4.04 -8.37
C TYR A 101 7.49 -5.52 -8.75
N HIS A 102 6.55 -6.11 -9.49
CA HIS A 102 6.62 -7.50 -9.96
C HIS A 102 7.81 -7.75 -10.88
N ARG A 103 8.08 -6.83 -11.79
CA ARG A 103 9.27 -6.87 -12.66
C ARG A 103 10.55 -6.81 -11.83
N SER A 104 10.58 -5.95 -10.82
CA SER A 104 11.73 -5.85 -9.91
C SER A 104 11.95 -7.13 -9.10
N MET A 105 10.89 -7.82 -8.67
CA MET A 105 10.99 -9.14 -8.05
C MET A 105 11.67 -10.15 -8.98
N LYS A 106 11.26 -10.19 -10.25
CA LYS A 106 11.88 -11.07 -11.25
C LYS A 106 13.33 -10.69 -11.52
N GLN A 107 13.63 -9.39 -11.61
CA GLN A 107 14.98 -8.87 -11.84
C GLN A 107 15.96 -9.32 -10.75
N CYS A 108 15.51 -9.27 -9.49
CA CYS A 108 16.33 -9.63 -8.34
C CYS A 108 16.23 -11.10 -7.94
N GLY A 109 15.42 -11.92 -8.64
CA GLY A 109 15.27 -13.36 -8.38
C GLY A 109 14.30 -13.75 -7.25
N ALA A 110 13.46 -12.85 -6.78
CA ALA A 110 12.41 -13.14 -5.81
C ALA A 110 11.30 -14.01 -6.42
N ASN A 111 10.71 -14.91 -5.63
CA ASN A 111 9.68 -15.82 -6.10
C ASN A 111 8.30 -15.15 -6.24
N THR A 112 7.81 -15.00 -7.47
CA THR A 112 6.48 -14.40 -7.73
C THR A 112 5.32 -15.40 -7.72
N ALA A 113 5.58 -16.70 -7.56
CA ALA A 113 4.57 -17.74 -7.76
C ALA A 113 3.32 -17.55 -6.87
N ALA A 114 3.49 -17.08 -5.63
CA ALA A 114 2.38 -16.88 -4.69
C ALA A 114 1.42 -15.80 -5.18
N ILE A 115 1.93 -14.62 -5.53
CA ILE A 115 1.11 -13.52 -6.03
C ILE A 115 0.56 -13.81 -7.44
N ASP A 116 1.35 -14.45 -8.31
CA ASP A 116 0.90 -14.86 -9.63
C ASP A 116 -0.28 -15.83 -9.55
N SER A 117 -0.24 -16.76 -8.59
CA SER A 117 -1.34 -17.70 -8.33
C SER A 117 -2.60 -16.96 -7.87
N LEU A 118 -2.48 -16.03 -6.92
CA LEU A 118 -3.62 -15.21 -6.46
C LEU A 118 -4.27 -14.46 -7.64
N ILE A 119 -3.47 -13.75 -8.45
CA ILE A 119 -3.98 -13.01 -9.62
C ILE A 119 -4.60 -13.95 -10.65
N GLY A 120 -4.02 -15.14 -10.85
CA GLY A 120 -4.55 -16.18 -11.74
C GLY A 120 -5.93 -16.68 -11.32
N GLU A 121 -6.14 -16.95 -10.03
CA GLU A 121 -7.45 -17.35 -9.49
C GLU A 121 -8.49 -16.23 -9.63
N LEU A 122 -8.12 -15.00 -9.29
CA LEU A 122 -9.02 -13.84 -9.41
C LEU A 122 -9.44 -13.58 -10.86
N ARG A 123 -8.54 -13.77 -11.84
CA ARG A 123 -8.85 -13.67 -13.27
C ARG A 123 -9.84 -14.75 -13.74
N GLN A 124 -9.86 -15.90 -13.08
CA GLN A 124 -10.82 -16.97 -13.35
C GLN A 124 -12.17 -16.74 -12.63
N GLY A 125 -12.31 -15.63 -11.89
CA GLY A 125 -13.53 -15.30 -11.16
C GLY A 125 -13.66 -16.02 -9.82
N VAL A 126 -12.59 -16.63 -9.31
CA VAL A 126 -12.60 -17.24 -7.97
C VAL A 126 -12.74 -16.13 -6.93
N PRO A 127 -13.66 -16.28 -5.95
CA PRO A 127 -13.82 -15.29 -4.89
C PRO A 127 -12.52 -15.08 -4.10
N LEU A 128 -12.21 -13.83 -3.76
CA LEU A 128 -10.96 -13.47 -3.07
C LEU A 128 -10.69 -14.32 -1.82
N ARG A 129 -11.70 -14.50 -0.96
CA ARG A 129 -11.57 -15.29 0.27
C ARG A 129 -11.13 -16.73 -0.04
N THR A 130 -11.64 -17.32 -1.13
CA THR A 130 -11.23 -18.66 -1.57
C THR A 130 -9.82 -18.65 -2.16
N ALA A 131 -9.49 -17.65 -2.98
CA ALA A 131 -8.17 -17.55 -3.61
C ALA A 131 -7.04 -17.33 -2.58
N LEU A 132 -7.32 -16.60 -1.48
CA LEU A 132 -6.36 -16.38 -0.40
C LEU A 132 -6.03 -17.65 0.40
N GLU A 133 -6.87 -18.68 0.35
CA GLU A 133 -6.67 -19.96 1.04
C GLU A 133 -5.62 -20.86 0.37
N LEU A 134 -5.08 -20.47 -0.78
CA LEU A 134 -4.01 -21.22 -1.44
C LEU A 134 -2.81 -21.44 -0.50
N PRO A 135 -2.28 -22.67 -0.37
CA PRO A 135 -1.18 -22.98 0.55
C PRO A 135 0.12 -22.21 0.27
N ILE A 136 0.31 -21.75 -0.98
CA ILE A 136 1.48 -20.97 -1.39
C ILE A 136 1.44 -19.52 -0.91
N ILE A 137 0.26 -19.01 -0.53
CA ILE A 137 0.11 -17.62 -0.06
C ILE A 137 0.60 -17.54 1.39
N PRO A 138 1.55 -16.65 1.71
CA PRO A 138 2.02 -16.49 3.09
C PRO A 138 0.88 -16.10 4.03
N HIS A 139 0.78 -16.78 5.17
CA HIS A 139 -0.27 -16.54 6.16
C HIS A 139 -0.32 -15.07 6.62
N ALA A 140 0.84 -14.43 6.81
CA ALA A 140 0.91 -13.02 7.19
C ALA A 140 0.31 -12.10 6.10
N ALA A 141 0.56 -12.40 4.82
CA ALA A 141 0.00 -11.66 3.70
C ALA A 141 -1.52 -11.86 3.61
N ARG A 142 -2.01 -13.10 3.81
CA ARG A 142 -3.44 -13.40 3.88
C ARG A 142 -4.16 -12.54 4.91
N LEU A 143 -3.71 -12.57 6.17
CA LEU A 143 -4.33 -11.79 7.25
C LEU A 143 -4.33 -10.29 6.98
N PHE A 144 -3.28 -9.80 6.32
CA PHE A 144 -3.16 -8.40 5.96
C PHE A 144 -4.18 -8.00 4.88
N VAL A 145 -4.28 -8.79 3.81
CA VAL A 145 -5.27 -8.57 2.74
C VAL A 145 -6.69 -8.70 3.28
N GLU A 146 -6.97 -9.71 4.11
CA GLU A 146 -8.28 -9.88 4.74
C GLU A 146 -8.68 -8.67 5.57
N HIS A 147 -7.74 -8.07 6.30
CA HIS A 147 -7.99 -6.84 7.05
C HIS A 147 -8.39 -5.70 6.11
N THR A 148 -7.63 -5.48 5.03
CA THR A 148 -7.92 -4.46 4.01
C THR A 148 -9.32 -4.63 3.43
N PHE A 149 -9.68 -5.85 3.06
CA PHE A 149 -11.00 -6.13 2.51
C PHE A 149 -12.11 -6.05 3.55
N SER A 150 -11.85 -6.31 4.84
CA SER A 150 -12.82 -6.05 5.91
C SER A 150 -13.14 -4.55 6.06
N VAL A 151 -12.16 -3.68 5.87
CA VAL A 151 -12.36 -2.22 5.86
C VAL A 151 -13.19 -1.81 4.64
N ILE A 152 -12.91 -2.38 3.46
CA ILE A 152 -13.68 -2.14 2.24
C ILE A 152 -15.14 -2.61 2.40
N GLU A 153 -15.34 -3.81 2.94
CA GLU A 153 -16.64 -4.44 3.16
C GLU A 153 -17.50 -3.67 4.19
N SER A 154 -16.89 -2.87 5.08
CA SER A 154 -17.62 -1.98 5.99
C SER A 154 -18.48 -0.94 5.25
N GLY A 155 -18.11 -0.61 4.01
CA GLY A 155 -18.78 0.40 3.19
C GLY A 155 -18.61 1.84 3.67
N ASN A 156 -17.92 2.06 4.80
CA ASN A 156 -17.71 3.37 5.40
C ASN A 156 -16.58 4.11 4.68
N LEU A 157 -16.94 5.15 3.93
CA LEU A 157 -16.01 5.91 3.11
C LEU A 157 -14.92 6.62 3.92
N CYS A 158 -15.23 7.09 5.13
CA CYS A 158 -14.28 7.74 6.04
C CYS A 158 -13.25 6.72 6.56
N ALA A 159 -13.69 5.52 6.93
CA ALA A 159 -12.82 4.43 7.35
C ALA A 159 -11.89 3.98 6.21
N ILE A 160 -12.42 3.80 5.00
CA ILE A 160 -11.66 3.41 3.80
C ILE A 160 -10.63 4.49 3.44
N ALA A 161 -11.03 5.76 3.44
CA ALA A 161 -10.12 6.86 3.18
C ALA A 161 -9.00 6.94 4.23
N ALA A 162 -9.33 6.73 5.52
CA ALA A 162 -8.33 6.73 6.57
C ALA A 162 -7.37 5.53 6.50
N ALA A 163 -7.85 4.34 6.12
CA ALA A 163 -6.99 3.18 5.88
C ALA A 163 -6.07 3.40 4.67
N PHE A 164 -6.60 4.03 3.61
CA PHE A 164 -5.82 4.42 2.43
C PHE A 164 -4.73 5.44 2.78
N THR A 165 -5.09 6.51 3.48
CA THR A 165 -4.16 7.59 3.85
C THR A 165 -3.16 7.12 4.88
N TYR A 166 -3.60 6.54 6.00
CA TYR A 166 -2.75 6.31 7.17
C TYR A 166 -2.31 4.86 7.34
N GLY A 167 -3.07 3.90 6.84
CA GLY A 167 -2.74 2.47 6.93
C GLY A 167 -1.66 2.02 5.95
N ARG A 168 -1.29 2.90 5.03
CA ARG A 168 -0.39 2.67 3.91
C ARG A 168 0.64 3.79 3.74
N GLU A 169 0.51 4.88 4.51
CA GLU A 169 1.43 6.01 4.49
C GLU A 169 2.86 5.59 4.86
N ASP A 170 3.79 6.05 4.03
CA ASP A 170 5.16 6.41 4.39
C ASP A 170 5.88 5.46 5.33
N LEU A 171 6.08 4.23 4.88
CA LEU A 171 7.20 3.45 5.42
C LEU A 171 8.46 3.87 4.70
N LEU A 172 8.86 5.10 5.03
CA LEU A 172 10.13 5.75 4.76
C LEU A 172 10.79 5.22 3.49
N PRO A 173 10.32 5.67 2.32
CA PRO A 173 11.03 5.44 1.09
C PRO A 173 12.53 5.74 1.24
N ASP A 174 12.92 6.72 2.06
CA ASP A 174 14.32 7.02 2.41
C ASP A 174 15.08 5.92 3.18
N VAL A 175 14.40 5.15 4.05
CA VAL A 175 15.04 4.00 4.74
C VAL A 175 15.16 2.83 3.79
N PHE A 176 14.10 2.51 3.04
CA PHE A 176 14.17 1.46 2.02
C PHE A 176 15.19 1.81 0.94
N GLN A 177 15.25 3.06 0.48
CA GLN A 177 16.20 3.54 -0.51
C GLN A 177 17.64 3.36 -0.01
N ARG A 178 17.93 3.71 1.25
CA ARG A 178 19.27 3.47 1.83
C ARG A 178 19.65 1.99 1.90
N ILE A 179 18.69 1.12 2.24
CA ILE A 179 18.91 -0.33 2.26
C ILE A 179 19.18 -0.83 0.84
N VAL A 180 18.36 -0.42 -0.13
CA VAL A 180 18.45 -0.86 -1.52
C VAL A 180 19.72 -0.32 -2.19
N ASP A 181 20.10 0.93 -1.96
CA ASP A 181 21.33 1.51 -2.51
C ASP A 181 22.57 0.74 -2.03
N LYS A 182 22.56 0.29 -0.78
CA LYS A 182 23.62 -0.56 -0.23
C LYS A 182 23.64 -1.94 -0.92
N LEU A 183 22.48 -2.58 -1.05
CA LEU A 183 22.37 -3.92 -1.63
C LEU A 183 22.64 -3.93 -3.15
N ASP A 184 22.26 -2.89 -3.87
CA ASP A 184 22.45 -2.78 -5.33
C ASP A 184 23.93 -2.73 -5.71
N ALA A 185 24.76 -2.11 -4.86
CA ALA A 185 26.21 -2.12 -5.01
C ALA A 185 26.82 -3.54 -4.91
N GLU A 186 26.17 -4.44 -4.15
CA GLU A 186 26.58 -5.83 -3.96
C GLU A 186 25.95 -6.77 -5.01
N ALA A 187 24.83 -6.36 -5.63
CA ALA A 187 24.01 -7.18 -6.53
C ALA A 187 24.20 -6.89 -8.03
N ASP A 188 25.19 -6.08 -8.40
CA ASP A 188 25.55 -5.77 -9.81
C ASP A 188 24.37 -5.24 -10.64
N GLY A 189 23.56 -4.34 -10.07
CA GLY A 189 22.45 -3.67 -10.77
C GLY A 189 21.14 -4.47 -10.84
N GLN A 190 21.03 -5.60 -10.16
CA GLN A 190 19.80 -6.42 -10.09
C GLN A 190 18.62 -5.73 -9.38
N LEU A 191 18.82 -4.53 -8.80
CA LEU A 191 17.77 -3.77 -8.11
C LEU A 191 17.39 -2.47 -8.85
N ALA A 192 17.80 -2.29 -10.10
CA ALA A 192 17.54 -1.06 -10.85
C ALA A 192 16.03 -0.72 -10.96
N ASP A 193 15.16 -1.70 -11.24
CA ASP A 193 13.71 -1.48 -11.28
C ASP A 193 13.14 -1.18 -9.90
N PHE A 194 13.69 -1.82 -8.85
CA PHE A 194 13.22 -1.58 -7.49
C PHE A 194 13.62 -0.19 -6.98
N LYS A 195 14.83 0.28 -7.33
CA LYS A 195 15.26 1.66 -7.07
C LYS A 195 14.36 2.66 -7.78
N TYR A 196 14.01 2.39 -9.03
CA TYR A 196 13.06 3.23 -9.76
C TYR A 196 11.70 3.27 -9.06
N TYR A 197 11.15 2.11 -8.69
CA TYR A 197 9.91 2.01 -7.91
C TYR A 197 9.94 2.88 -6.65
N LEU A 198 10.99 2.78 -5.84
CA LEU A 198 11.14 3.59 -4.61
C LEU A 198 11.27 5.09 -4.90
N GLN A 199 12.02 5.47 -5.94
CA GLN A 199 12.15 6.87 -6.35
C GLN A 199 10.81 7.49 -6.76
N ARG A 200 9.93 6.73 -7.41
CA ARG A 200 8.57 7.18 -7.75
C ARG A 200 7.74 7.43 -6.50
N HIS A 201 7.86 6.61 -5.47
CA HIS A 201 7.14 6.80 -4.20
C HIS A 201 7.70 7.99 -3.39
N ILE A 202 9.02 8.26 -3.42
CA ILE A 202 9.59 9.50 -2.84
C ILE A 202 9.02 10.74 -3.54
N GLY A 203 9.02 10.73 -4.89
CA GLY A 203 8.69 11.90 -5.69
C GLY A 203 7.19 12.22 -5.75
N LEU A 204 6.32 11.25 -5.49
CA LEU A 204 4.87 11.43 -5.49
C LEU A 204 4.35 11.90 -4.11
N ASP A 205 4.93 11.42 -3.00
CA ASP A 205 4.36 11.64 -1.66
C ASP A 205 4.76 12.98 -1.01
N GLY A 206 5.84 13.63 -1.46
CA GLY A 206 6.55 14.66 -0.67
C GLY A 206 5.87 16.02 -0.45
N ASP A 207 5.17 16.59 -1.45
CA ASP A 207 4.76 18.02 -1.37
C ASP A 207 3.25 18.28 -1.60
N GLU A 208 2.57 17.51 -2.46
CA GLU A 208 1.17 17.79 -2.82
C GLU A 208 0.17 16.76 -2.24
N HIS A 209 0.51 15.48 -2.22
CA HIS A 209 -0.43 14.42 -1.84
C HIS A 209 -0.72 14.36 -0.34
N GLY A 210 0.24 14.63 0.54
CA GLY A 210 0.00 14.69 1.99
C GLY A 210 -1.06 15.73 2.40
N PRO A 211 -0.94 17.01 2.00
CA PRO A 211 -1.97 18.01 2.25
C PRO A 211 -3.34 17.67 1.64
N MET A 212 -3.35 17.09 0.43
CA MET A 212 -4.61 16.67 -0.23
C MET A 212 -5.28 15.50 0.49
N ALA A 213 -4.51 14.54 1.01
CA ALA A 213 -5.02 13.42 1.80
C ALA A 213 -5.68 13.90 3.09
N ARG A 214 -5.03 14.82 3.84
CA ARG A 214 -5.61 15.44 5.04
C ARG A 214 -6.92 16.17 4.71
N ARG A 215 -6.93 16.91 3.61
CA ARG A 215 -8.13 17.62 3.13
C ARG A 215 -9.24 16.64 2.77
N LEU A 216 -8.93 15.52 2.13
CA LEU A 216 -9.90 14.47 1.80
C LEU A 216 -10.56 13.93 3.08
N ILE A 217 -9.77 13.57 4.10
CA ILE A 217 -10.29 13.09 5.38
C ILE A 217 -11.19 14.14 6.04
N GLN A 218 -10.74 15.40 6.09
CA GLN A 218 -11.54 16.50 6.65
C GLN A 218 -12.86 16.70 5.90
N ALA A 219 -12.84 16.65 4.56
CA ALA A 219 -14.02 16.83 3.74
C ALA A 219 -15.03 15.67 3.91
N LEU A 220 -14.54 14.44 3.95
CA LEU A 220 -15.38 13.25 4.15
C LEU A 220 -15.97 13.18 5.55
N CYS A 221 -15.18 13.47 6.58
CA CYS A 221 -15.64 13.37 7.96
C CYS A 221 -16.53 14.55 8.36
N GLY A 222 -16.25 15.75 7.85
CA GLY A 222 -17.01 16.96 8.15
C GLY A 222 -17.09 17.23 9.67
N SER A 223 -18.28 17.55 10.15
CA SER A 223 -18.56 17.80 11.57
C SER A 223 -18.99 16.56 12.37
N ASP A 224 -19.27 15.44 11.70
CA ASP A 224 -19.85 14.24 12.30
C ASP A 224 -18.79 13.44 13.09
N GLU A 225 -18.95 13.36 14.42
CA GLU A 225 -18.02 12.65 15.29
C GLU A 225 -17.95 11.14 14.99
N SER A 226 -19.04 10.53 14.50
CA SER A 226 -19.03 9.11 14.15
C SER A 226 -18.14 8.82 12.94
N ASN A 227 -18.06 9.76 11.99
CA ASN A 227 -17.14 9.64 10.85
C ASN A 227 -15.68 9.76 11.28
N TRP A 228 -15.38 10.70 12.18
CA TRP A 228 -14.03 10.85 12.74
C TRP A 228 -13.62 9.63 13.56
N GLN A 229 -14.52 9.06 14.36
CA GLN A 229 -14.25 7.83 15.10
C GLN A 229 -13.99 6.66 14.14
N ALA A 230 -14.80 6.49 13.10
CA ALA A 230 -14.59 5.44 12.10
C ALA A 230 -13.27 5.59 11.33
N ALA A 231 -12.88 6.82 11.01
CA ALA A 231 -11.59 7.13 10.40
C ALA A 231 -10.43 6.76 11.34
N GLU A 232 -10.53 7.15 12.62
CA GLU A 232 -9.52 6.84 13.63
C GLU A 232 -9.36 5.33 13.85
N ASP A 233 -10.46 4.62 14.11
CA ASP A 233 -10.45 3.18 14.37
C ASP A 233 -9.81 2.43 13.19
N SER A 234 -10.16 2.82 11.96
CA SER A 234 -9.62 2.22 10.74
C SER A 234 -8.15 2.53 10.51
N ALA A 235 -7.70 3.76 10.78
CA ALA A 235 -6.30 4.14 10.70
C ALA A 235 -5.46 3.34 11.71
N VAL A 236 -5.90 3.29 12.97
CA VAL A 236 -5.24 2.51 14.04
C VAL A 236 -5.20 1.03 13.69
N SER A 237 -6.33 0.43 13.28
CA SER A 237 -6.37 -0.99 12.93
C SER A 237 -5.46 -1.32 11.75
N SER A 238 -5.37 -0.41 10.77
CA SER A 238 -4.53 -0.61 9.59
C SER A 238 -3.04 -0.56 9.92
N LEU A 239 -2.61 0.35 10.81
CA LEU A 239 -1.23 0.40 11.30
C LEU A 239 -0.87 -0.86 12.12
N ILE A 240 -1.80 -1.32 12.98
CA ILE A 240 -1.62 -2.57 13.73
C ILE A 240 -1.52 -3.78 12.77
N ALA A 241 -2.37 -3.84 11.75
CA ALA A 241 -2.32 -4.90 10.74
C ALA A 241 -1.01 -4.90 9.97
N ARG A 242 -0.49 -3.71 9.61
CA ARG A 242 0.83 -3.55 8.98
C ARG A 242 1.96 -4.06 9.88
N ARG A 243 1.94 -3.72 11.17
CA ARG A 243 2.94 -4.21 12.12
C ARG A 243 2.92 -5.72 12.23
N LYS A 244 1.73 -6.32 12.41
CA LYS A 244 1.55 -7.78 12.45
C LYS A 244 2.01 -8.46 11.17
N PHE A 245 1.75 -7.84 10.02
CA PHE A 245 2.22 -8.33 8.74
C PHE A 245 3.74 -8.38 8.70
N TRP A 246 4.40 -7.30 9.11
CA TRP A 246 5.87 -7.22 9.17
C TRP A 246 6.50 -8.14 10.21
N ASP A 247 5.86 -8.33 11.37
CA ASP A 247 6.23 -9.36 12.33
C ASP A 247 6.19 -10.74 11.69
N GLY A 248 5.15 -11.05 10.93
CA GLY A 248 5.01 -12.31 10.21
C GLY A 248 6.11 -12.54 9.17
N ILE A 249 6.47 -11.51 8.40
CA ILE A 249 7.61 -11.57 7.45
C ILE A 249 8.90 -11.87 8.20
N TYR A 250 9.16 -11.14 9.29
CA TYR A 250 10.37 -11.32 10.10
C TYR A 250 10.46 -12.71 10.73
N ASP A 251 9.37 -13.21 11.31
CA ASP A 251 9.35 -14.50 12.00
C ASP A 251 9.46 -15.69 11.02
N GLN A 252 8.98 -15.54 9.78
CA GLN A 252 9.13 -16.57 8.75
C GLN A 252 10.59 -16.73 8.31
N ARG A 253 11.36 -15.62 8.24
CA ARG A 253 12.81 -15.66 7.96
C ARG A 253 13.57 -16.54 8.95
N LEU A 254 13.22 -16.49 10.24
CA LEU A 254 13.88 -17.27 11.30
C LEU A 254 13.66 -18.79 11.22
N LYS A 255 12.75 -19.26 10.36
CA LYS A 255 12.44 -20.69 10.18
C LYS A 255 13.14 -21.33 8.99
N THR A 256 13.84 -20.54 8.18
CA THR A 256 14.60 -20.93 6.98
C THR A 256 16.09 -20.79 7.23
#